data_AF-A0A443BP37-F1
#
_entry.id   AF-A0A443BP37-F1
#
_cell.length_a   1.000
_cell.length_b   1.000
_cell.length_c   1.000
_cell.angle_alpha   90.00
_cell.angle_beta   90.00
_cell.angle_gamma   90.00
#
_symmetry.space_group_name_H-M   'P 1'
#
loop_
_entity.id
_entity.type
_entity.pdbx_description
1 polymer ?
#
loop_
_entity_poly.entity_id
_entity_poly.type
_entity_poly.pdbx_seq_one_letter_code
_entity_poly.pdbx_strand_id
1 'polypeptide(L)'
;MFDRSETAVFPPPGIHRTDSFFARTVPSTREPARLYVGVASQDRGPKLLFLRSMQTLLAGAQALTSSPTQEGEDPADPYLTVLTYFNALRELWGRSSHLLRTPLLPAGG
;
A
#
# COMPACT_ATOMS: atom_id res chain seq x y z
N MET A 1 -25.12 -5.32 7.47
CA MET A 1 -24.91 -5.89 8.82
C MET A 1 -25.84 -5.15 9.78
N PHE A 2 -27.14 -5.36 9.64
CA PHE A 2 -28.17 -4.86 10.55
C PHE A 2 -29.28 -5.92 10.59
N ASP A 3 -29.91 -6.07 11.76
CA ASP A 3 -31.01 -7.01 12.06
C ASP A 3 -30.66 -8.52 12.09
N ARG A 4 -29.57 -8.87 12.78
CA ARG A 4 -29.25 -10.27 13.13
C ARG A 4 -29.25 -10.41 14.64
N SER A 5 -30.02 -11.35 15.18
CA SER A 5 -30.03 -11.69 16.62
C SER A 5 -28.72 -12.33 17.08
N GLU A 6 -28.04 -13.06 16.19
CA GLU A 6 -26.71 -13.62 16.42
C GLU A 6 -25.80 -13.32 15.21
N THR A 7 -24.56 -12.92 15.48
CA THR A 7 -23.54 -12.68 14.45
C THR A 7 -22.34 -13.57 14.73
N ALA A 8 -22.06 -14.49 13.81
CA ALA A 8 -20.78 -15.20 13.78
C ALA A 8 -19.78 -14.38 12.95
N VAL A 9 -18.72 -13.89 13.58
CA VAL A 9 -17.59 -13.22 12.92
C VAL A 9 -16.46 -14.23 12.80
N PHE A 10 -15.94 -14.40 11.58
CA PHE A 10 -14.74 -15.20 11.33
C PHE A 10 -13.50 -14.29 11.19
N PRO A 11 -12.34 -14.68 11.75
CA PRO A 11 -12.16 -15.80 12.67
C PRO A 11 -12.88 -15.53 14.01
N PRO A 12 -13.43 -16.58 14.66
CA PRO A 12 -14.06 -16.42 15.97
C PRO A 12 -13.07 -15.83 16.98
N PRO A 13 -13.53 -14.96 17.90
CA PRO A 13 -12.67 -14.49 18.96
C PRO A 13 -12.26 -15.67 19.84
N GLY A 14 -10.94 -15.94 19.90
CA GLY A 14 -10.41 -16.96 20.81
C GLY A 14 -10.53 -16.53 22.27
N ILE A 15 -10.15 -17.45 23.16
CA ILE A 15 -10.13 -17.20 24.61
C ILE A 15 -9.16 -16.06 24.96
N HIS A 16 -8.07 -15.94 24.19
CA HIS A 16 -7.05 -14.91 24.38
C HIS A 16 -6.96 -14.00 23.16
N ARG A 17 -6.88 -12.68 23.37
CA ARG A 17 -6.74 -11.70 22.27
C ARG A 17 -5.49 -11.91 21.41
N THR A 18 -4.48 -12.56 21.96
CA THR A 18 -3.19 -12.84 21.31
C THR A 18 -3.15 -14.23 20.67
N ASP A 19 -4.19 -15.04 20.84
CA ASP A 19 -4.27 -16.39 20.29
C ASP A 19 -5.72 -16.78 20.01
N SER A 20 -6.08 -16.72 18.74
CA SER A 20 -7.41 -17.08 18.25
C SER A 20 -7.46 -18.44 17.54
N PHE A 21 -6.46 -19.31 17.72
CA PHE A 21 -6.19 -20.51 16.89
C PHE A 21 -5.80 -20.19 15.44
N PHE A 22 -6.44 -19.19 14.79
CA PHE A 22 -6.14 -18.75 13.42
C PHE A 22 -4.97 -17.75 13.34
N ALA A 23 -4.73 -17.01 14.41
CA ALA A 23 -3.64 -16.04 14.49
C ALA A 23 -3.06 -16.01 15.90
N ARG A 24 -1.74 -15.93 15.99
CA ARG A 24 -1.00 -15.78 17.25
C ARG A 24 -0.07 -14.58 17.19
N THR A 25 -0.13 -13.71 18.19
CA THR A 25 0.82 -12.62 18.34
C THR A 25 2.13 -13.14 18.91
N VAL A 26 3.24 -12.87 18.25
CA VAL A 26 4.60 -13.19 18.70
C VAL A 26 5.40 -11.90 18.89
N PRO A 27 6.41 -11.90 19.79
CA PRO A 27 7.29 -10.74 19.94
C PRO A 27 8.14 -10.53 18.69
N SER A 28 8.57 -9.28 18.46
CA SER A 28 9.42 -8.91 17.31
C SER A 28 10.79 -9.58 17.32
N THR A 29 11.23 -10.08 18.48
CA THR A 29 12.46 -10.87 18.63
C THR A 29 12.35 -12.25 17.97
N ARG A 30 11.13 -12.74 17.72
CA ARG A 30 10.87 -14.02 17.07
C ARG A 30 10.55 -13.86 15.59
N GLU A 31 9.69 -12.91 15.24
CA GLU A 31 9.31 -12.62 13.84
C GLU A 31 9.34 -11.10 13.60
N PRO A 32 9.87 -10.63 12.45
CA PRO A 32 9.88 -9.21 12.14
C PRO A 32 8.48 -8.58 12.21
N ALA A 33 8.35 -7.50 12.97
CA ALA A 33 7.11 -6.75 13.04
C ALA A 33 6.84 -5.97 11.74
N ARG A 34 5.58 -5.60 11.51
CA ARG A 34 5.20 -4.71 10.39
C ARG A 34 5.88 -3.35 10.56
N LEU A 35 6.64 -2.93 9.55
CA LEU A 35 7.25 -1.61 9.49
C LEU A 35 6.27 -0.61 8.86
N TYR A 36 6.02 0.50 9.56
CA TYR A 36 5.20 1.61 9.05
C TYR A 36 6.09 2.83 8.82
N VAL A 37 6.12 3.34 7.59
CA VAL A 37 6.94 4.50 7.21
C VAL A 37 6.05 5.58 6.64
N GLY A 38 6.15 6.79 7.20
CA GLY A 38 5.55 7.99 6.62
C GLY A 38 6.51 8.65 5.64
N VAL A 39 6.10 8.78 4.38
CA VAL A 39 6.87 9.50 3.36
C VAL A 39 6.22 10.85 3.12
N ALA A 40 6.98 11.92 3.29
CA ALA A 40 6.56 13.29 3.01
C ALA A 40 7.51 13.94 2.00
N SER A 41 6.99 14.85 1.19
CA SER A 41 7.79 15.65 0.25
C SER A 41 7.31 17.08 0.22
N GLN A 42 8.25 18.01 0.25
CA GLN A 42 7.95 19.42 0.06
C GLN A 42 7.70 19.69 -1.42
N ASP A 43 6.64 20.43 -1.73
CA ASP A 43 6.34 20.95 -3.07
C ASP A 43 6.09 19.92 -4.20
N ARG A 44 6.00 18.63 -3.87
CA ARG A 44 5.63 17.57 -4.83
C ARG A 44 4.24 17.04 -4.53
N GLY A 45 3.44 16.92 -5.59
CA GLY A 45 2.10 16.35 -5.50
C GLY A 45 2.13 14.88 -5.06
N PRO A 46 1.08 14.41 -4.36
CA PRO A 46 1.02 13.06 -3.80
C PRO A 46 1.17 11.95 -4.84
N LYS A 47 0.71 12.17 -6.08
CA LYS A 47 0.87 11.23 -7.19
C LYS A 47 2.34 10.93 -7.52
N LEU A 48 3.19 11.95 -7.55
CA LEU A 48 4.61 11.77 -7.84
C LEU A 48 5.30 11.06 -6.68
N LEU A 49 4.97 11.46 -5.45
CA LEU A 49 5.51 10.82 -4.25
C LEU A 49 5.19 9.31 -4.24
N PHE A 50 3.92 8.98 -4.49
CA PHE A 50 3.43 7.62 -4.57
C PHE A 50 4.16 6.80 -5.65
N LEU A 51 4.28 7.33 -6.86
CA LEU A 51 5.01 6.67 -7.95
C LEU A 51 6.48 6.40 -7.57
N ARG A 52 7.15 7.37 -6.96
CA ARG A 52 8.56 7.22 -6.55
C ARG A 52 8.70 6.18 -5.44
N SER A 53 7.82 6.18 -4.45
CA SER A 53 7.83 5.16 -3.39
C SER A 53 7.66 3.75 -3.96
N MET A 54 6.70 3.54 -4.87
CA MET A 54 6.51 2.24 -5.54
C MET A 54 7.74 1.82 -6.34
N GLN A 55 8.29 2.74 -7.13
CA GLN A 55 9.46 2.48 -7.95
C GLN A 55 10.67 2.08 -7.08
N THR A 56 10.89 2.77 -5.97
CA THR A 56 11.99 2.45 -5.04
C THR A 56 11.80 1.09 -4.38
N LEU A 57 10.58 0.74 -3.97
CA LEU A 57 10.29 -0.58 -3.38
C LEU A 57 10.51 -1.71 -4.38
N LEU A 58 10.00 -1.58 -5.60
CA LEU A 58 10.19 -2.57 -6.67
C LEU A 58 11.66 -2.71 -7.06
N ALA A 59 12.39 -1.60 -7.21
CA ALA A 59 13.81 -1.62 -7.53
C ALA A 59 14.63 -2.29 -6.41
N GLY A 60 14.27 -2.03 -5.14
CA GLY A 60 14.88 -2.68 -3.99
C GLY A 60 14.63 -4.19 -3.99
N ALA A 61 13.38 -4.63 -4.20
CA ALA A 61 13.05 -6.05 -4.30
C ALA A 61 13.80 -6.74 -5.45
N GLN A 62 13.84 -6.13 -6.63
CA GLN A 62 14.60 -6.64 -7.77
C GLN A 62 16.11 -6.79 -7.46
N ALA A 63 16.69 -5.79 -6.78
CA ALA A 63 18.10 -5.83 -6.41
C ALA A 63 18.42 -6.95 -5.41
N LEU A 64 17.49 -7.22 -4.48
CA LEU A 64 17.60 -8.33 -3.53
C LEU A 64 17.56 -9.69 -4.24
N THR A 65 16.58 -9.92 -5.13
CA THR A 65 16.48 -11.16 -5.92
C THR A 65 17.69 -11.39 -6.84
N SER A 66 18.24 -10.32 -7.42
CA SER A 66 19.38 -10.44 -8.33
C SER A 66 20.73 -10.65 -7.61
N SER A 67 20.77 -10.54 -6.29
CA SER A 67 22.00 -10.72 -5.51
C SER A 67 22.15 -12.18 -5.08
N PRO A 68 23.32 -12.82 -5.29
CA PRO A 68 23.54 -14.16 -4.77
C PRO A 68 23.54 -14.14 -3.24
N THR A 69 22.52 -14.72 -2.63
CA THR A 69 22.45 -14.89 -1.17
C THR A 69 23.27 -16.10 -0.73
N GLN A 70 23.99 -15.99 0.39
CA GLN A 70 24.87 -17.05 0.91
C GLN A 70 24.12 -18.34 1.26
N GLU A 71 22.81 -18.25 1.50
CA GLU A 71 21.96 -19.33 2.00
C GLU A 71 20.96 -19.82 0.94
N GLY A 72 21.01 -19.28 -0.30
CA GLY A 72 20.10 -19.65 -1.40
C GLY A 72 18.65 -19.19 -1.21
N GLU A 73 18.35 -18.49 -0.12
CA GLU A 73 17.04 -17.91 0.15
C GLU A 73 16.97 -16.49 -0.44
N ASP A 74 15.96 -16.21 -1.26
CA ASP A 74 15.68 -14.88 -1.78
C ASP A 74 14.89 -14.10 -0.73
N PRO A 75 15.43 -13.00 -0.18
CA PRO A 75 14.74 -12.22 0.84
C PRO A 75 13.62 -11.33 0.27
N ALA A 76 13.47 -11.23 -1.05
CA ALA A 76 12.38 -10.51 -1.68
C ALA A 76 11.07 -11.32 -1.68
N ASP A 77 9.94 -10.62 -1.82
CA ASP A 77 8.66 -11.29 -2.05
C ASP A 77 8.68 -12.05 -3.41
N PRO A 78 8.25 -13.33 -3.46
CA PRO A 78 8.30 -14.15 -4.67
C PRO A 78 7.55 -13.58 -5.88
N TYR A 79 6.59 -12.70 -5.66
CA TYR A 79 5.79 -12.11 -6.74
C TYR A 79 6.35 -10.77 -7.23
N LEU A 80 7.40 -10.23 -6.60
CA LEU A 80 8.04 -8.95 -6.95
C LEU A 80 7.02 -7.84 -7.25
N THR A 81 5.94 -7.81 -6.46
CA THR A 81 4.78 -6.94 -6.70
C THR A 81 4.62 -5.97 -5.54
N VAL A 82 4.29 -4.72 -5.87
CA VAL A 82 3.90 -3.72 -4.87
C VAL A 82 2.37 -3.60 -4.83
N LEU A 83 1.78 -4.01 -3.71
CA LEU A 83 0.37 -3.80 -3.41
C LEU A 83 0.19 -2.46 -2.67
N THR A 84 -0.78 -1.68 -3.11
CA THR A 84 -1.13 -0.41 -2.47
C THR A 84 -2.62 -0.28 -2.23
N TYR A 85 -2.94 0.37 -1.12
CA TYR A 85 -4.30 0.61 -0.69
C TYR A 85 -4.58 2.11 -0.69
N PHE A 86 -5.76 2.48 -1.15
CA PHE A 86 -6.26 3.85 -1.11
C PHE A 86 -7.51 3.88 -0.23
N ASN A 87 -7.61 4.91 0.61
CA ASN A 87 -8.76 5.06 1.48
C ASN A 87 -10.01 5.54 0.71
N ALA A 88 -9.82 6.16 -0.47
CA ALA A 88 -10.92 6.63 -1.29
C ALA A 88 -10.62 6.54 -2.79
N LEU A 89 -11.65 6.22 -3.59
CA LEU A 89 -11.54 6.13 -5.05
C LEU A 89 -11.02 7.42 -5.70
N ARG A 90 -11.37 8.60 -5.18
CA ARG A 90 -10.87 9.89 -5.69
C ARG A 90 -9.34 10.01 -5.70
N GLU A 91 -8.65 9.24 -4.86
CA GLU A 91 -7.19 9.19 -4.78
C GLU A 91 -6.59 8.36 -5.93
N LEU A 92 -7.36 7.40 -6.46
CA LEU A 92 -7.03 6.58 -7.62
C LEU A 92 -7.29 7.34 -8.95
N TRP A 93 -8.43 8.03 -9.03
CA TRP A 93 -8.92 8.68 -10.25
C TRP A 93 -8.52 10.16 -10.35
N GLY A 94 -7.25 10.48 -10.14
CA GLY A 94 -6.74 11.86 -10.08
C GLY A 94 -7.51 12.84 -10.97
N ARG A 95 -8.31 13.71 -10.35
CA ARG A 95 -9.10 14.82 -10.93
C ARG A 95 -9.32 14.72 -12.46
N SER A 96 -10.30 13.93 -12.90
CA SER A 96 -10.74 13.91 -14.30
C SER A 96 -11.63 15.10 -14.71
N SER A 97 -11.57 16.26 -14.05
CA SER A 97 -12.39 17.40 -14.45
C SER A 97 -11.78 18.77 -14.10
N HIS A 98 -12.05 19.73 -14.99
CA HIS A 98 -11.58 21.12 -15.12
C HIS A 98 -10.17 21.30 -15.72
N LEU A 99 -9.99 21.88 -16.91
CA LEU A 99 -10.90 22.61 -17.81
C LEU A 99 -10.16 22.74 -19.16
N LEU A 100 -10.74 22.21 -20.25
CA LEU A 100 -10.36 22.63 -21.60
C LEU A 100 -10.63 24.15 -21.71
N ARG A 101 -9.58 24.97 -21.71
CA ARG A 101 -9.64 26.34 -22.22
C ARG A 101 -8.54 26.54 -23.26
N THR A 102 -8.94 26.40 -24.52
CA THR A 102 -8.29 27.06 -25.67
C THR A 102 -9.36 27.28 -26.75
N PRO A 103 -9.28 28.33 -27.58
CA PRO A 103 -9.10 29.75 -27.30
C PRO A 103 -10.37 30.55 -27.68
N LEU A 104 -10.53 31.78 -27.18
CA LEU A 104 -11.35 32.77 -27.89
C LEU A 104 -10.45 33.95 -28.25
N LEU A 105 -10.10 33.99 -29.54
CA LEU A 105 -9.54 35.14 -30.21
C LEU A 105 -10.59 36.27 -30.18
N PRO A 106 -10.28 37.50 -29.73
CA PRO A 106 -11.14 38.63 -30.03
C PRO A 106 -10.85 39.13 -31.45
N ALA A 107 -11.93 39.24 -32.21
CA ALA A 107 -12.01 39.93 -33.48
C ALA A 107 -11.81 41.45 -33.28
N GLY A 108 -11.19 42.08 -34.27
CA GLY A 108 -11.48 43.45 -34.69
C GLY A 108 -11.05 44.60 -33.76
N GLY A 109 -10.11 45.38 -34.25
CA GLY A 109 -9.77 46.74 -33.81
C GLY A 109 -8.83 47.36 -34.83
#